data_AF-A0A1G7Q5V3-F1
#
_entry.id   AF-A0A1G7Q5V3-F1
#
_cell.length_a   1.000
_cell.length_b   1.000
_cell.length_c   1.000
_cell.angle_alpha   90.00
_cell.angle_beta   90.00
_cell.angle_gamma   90.00
#
_symmetry.space_group_name_H-M   'P 1'
#
loop_
_entity.id
_entity.type
_entity.pdbx_description
1 polymer ?
#
loop_
_entity_poly.entity_id
_entity_poly.type
_entity_poly.pdbx_seq_one_letter_code
_entity_poly.pdbx_strand_id
1 'polypeptide(L)'
;MTRTLLSTAVLGLELALRPDGPAVARSLLAGLAADTTTLLQLAARTRAEPGDLPQLAADVLSDAAMSAWAAADDPDHGTDGTDDAGAGRASCCADARTTALGPNRAAVLQVLGSVTDPGTRSARVPQDPSAWTAALHEACWAASLSGRLRSSAGAQLLGVLAFRSAGLGRREVLAGTWSVLSGALQGAVVGDLLSTGSLALLQAPRGARR
;
A
#
# COMPACT_ATOMS: atom_id res chain seq x y z
N MET A 1 -0.82 -13.41 18.52
CA MET A 1 -1.56 -12.85 17.37
C MET A 1 -0.56 -12.17 16.44
N THR A 2 0.01 -12.95 15.51
CA THR A 2 1.23 -12.55 14.77
C THR A 2 1.05 -12.88 13.28
N ARG A 3 -0.02 -12.38 12.67
CA ARG A 3 -0.32 -12.59 11.22
C ARG A 3 -0.38 -11.31 10.37
N THR A 4 -0.34 -10.13 10.98
CA THR A 4 -0.76 -8.89 10.30
C THR A 4 0.32 -8.21 9.46
N LEU A 5 1.61 -8.38 9.79
CA LEU A 5 2.69 -7.61 9.15
C LEU A 5 3.10 -8.14 7.77
N LEU A 6 3.33 -9.44 7.67
CA LEU A 6 3.54 -10.14 6.39
C LEU A 6 2.34 -9.97 5.46
N SER A 7 1.13 -9.79 6.02
CA SER A 7 -0.10 -9.64 5.24
C SER A 7 -0.17 -8.37 4.39
N THR A 8 0.49 -7.27 4.76
CA THR A 8 0.40 -6.01 3.99
C THR A 8 1.26 -6.02 2.73
N ALA A 9 2.49 -6.52 2.83
CA ALA A 9 3.38 -6.73 1.68
C ALA A 9 2.84 -7.80 0.73
N VAL A 10 2.24 -8.86 1.28
CA VAL A 10 1.55 -9.91 0.50
C VAL A 10 0.31 -9.36 -0.18
N LEU A 11 -0.54 -8.59 0.52
CA LEU A 11 -1.69 -7.92 -0.10
C LEU A 11 -1.26 -7.00 -1.25
N GLY A 12 -0.20 -6.21 -1.05
CA GLY A 12 0.35 -5.37 -2.11
C GLY A 12 0.86 -6.20 -3.30
N LEU A 13 1.49 -7.35 -3.07
CA LEU A 13 1.95 -8.26 -4.13
C LEU A 13 0.78 -8.82 -4.94
N GLU A 14 -0.27 -9.31 -4.27
CA GLU A 14 -1.47 -9.83 -4.91
C GLU A 14 -2.15 -8.76 -5.78
N LEU A 15 -2.29 -7.54 -5.26
CA LEU A 15 -2.83 -6.41 -6.02
C LEU A 15 -1.90 -6.03 -7.19
N ALA A 16 -0.58 -6.06 -7.01
CA ALA A 16 0.39 -5.79 -8.07
C ALA A 16 0.40 -6.86 -9.17
N LEU A 17 -0.08 -8.08 -8.91
CA LEU A 17 -0.23 -9.14 -9.92
C LEU A 17 -1.51 -9.00 -10.75
N ARG A 18 -2.54 -8.34 -10.22
CA ARG A 18 -3.87 -8.23 -10.86
C ARG A 18 -4.04 -6.95 -11.67
N PRO A 19 -4.72 -6.98 -12.83
CA PRO A 19 -5.03 -5.78 -13.61
C PRO A 19 -5.87 -4.78 -12.81
N ASP A 20 -6.79 -5.25 -11.97
CA ASP A 20 -7.73 -4.42 -11.19
C ASP A 20 -7.19 -4.00 -9.82
N GLY A 21 -5.97 -4.43 -9.49
CA GLY A 21 -5.30 -4.10 -8.24
C GLY A 21 -5.35 -2.60 -7.87
N PRO A 22 -5.17 -1.66 -8.82
CA PRO A 22 -5.31 -0.23 -8.55
C PRO A 22 -6.69 0.23 -8.07
N ALA A 23 -7.77 -0.40 -8.53
CA ALA A 23 -9.11 -0.04 -8.11
C ALA A 23 -9.34 -0.43 -6.65
N VAL A 24 -9.00 -1.67 -6.30
CA VAL A 24 -9.07 -2.17 -4.92
C VAL A 24 -8.12 -1.39 -4.00
N ALA A 25 -6.91 -1.08 -4.45
CA ALA A 25 -5.95 -0.29 -3.67
C ALA A 25 -6.47 1.13 -3.38
N ARG A 26 -7.17 1.77 -4.33
CA ARG A 26 -7.82 3.08 -4.10
C ARG A 26 -8.93 2.99 -3.06
N SER A 27 -9.78 1.96 -3.11
CA SER A 27 -10.84 1.75 -2.13
C SER A 27 -10.28 1.51 -0.72
N LEU A 28 -9.26 0.65 -0.60
CA LEU A 28 -8.58 0.39 0.67
C LEU A 28 -7.89 1.64 1.22
N LEU A 29 -7.25 2.45 0.36
CA LEU A 29 -6.64 3.71 0.76
C LEU A 29 -7.68 4.75 1.22
N ALA A 30 -8.82 4.84 0.54
CA ALA A 30 -9.91 5.71 0.96
C ALA A 30 -10.43 5.31 2.34
N GLY A 31 -10.57 4.00 2.58
CA GLY A 31 -10.91 3.45 3.89
C GLY A 31 -9.87 3.71 4.97
N LEU A 32 -8.58 3.59 4.64
CA LEU A 32 -7.47 3.84 5.55
C LEU A 32 -7.37 5.31 5.98
N ALA A 33 -7.75 6.22 5.07
CA ALA A 33 -7.75 7.66 5.26
C ALA A 33 -9.06 8.19 5.88
N ALA A 34 -10.09 7.35 5.99
CA ALA A 34 -11.36 7.73 6.59
C ALA A 34 -11.18 8.02 8.09
N ASP A 35 -11.72 9.14 8.54
CA ASP A 35 -11.82 9.45 9.96
C ASP A 35 -12.88 8.57 10.64
N THR A 36 -12.87 8.55 11.98
CA THR A 36 -13.82 7.76 12.78
C THR A 36 -15.27 8.08 12.42
N THR A 37 -15.59 9.34 12.14
CA THR A 37 -16.94 9.78 11.78
C THR A 37 -17.38 9.18 10.44
N THR A 38 -16.49 9.19 9.44
CA THR A 38 -16.73 8.62 8.12
C THR A 38 -16.91 7.11 8.21
N LEU A 39 -16.09 6.44 9.02
CA LEU A 39 -16.21 4.99 9.27
C LEU A 39 -17.53 4.66 9.98
N LEU A 40 -17.95 5.47 10.96
CA LEU A 40 -19.24 5.32 11.65
C LEU A 40 -20.43 5.54 10.70
N GLN A 41 -20.35 6.52 9.80
CA GLN A 41 -21.38 6.77 8.80
C GLN A 41 -21.49 5.64 7.77
N LEU A 42 -20.37 5.05 7.38
CA LEU A 42 -20.36 3.87 6.52
C LEU A 42 -20.93 2.64 7.23
N ALA A 43 -20.54 2.39 8.49
CA ALA A 43 -21.07 1.30 9.31
C ALA A 43 -22.58 1.44 9.57
N ALA A 44 -23.08 2.67 9.77
CA ALA A 44 -24.51 2.93 9.93
C ALA A 44 -25.32 2.61 8.66
N ARG A 45 -24.71 2.65 7.47
CA ARG A 45 -25.37 2.31 6.20
C ARG A 45 -25.44 0.82 5.94
N THR A 46 -24.55 0.02 6.52
CA THR A 46 -24.49 -1.43 6.29
C THR A 46 -25.46 -2.25 7.16
N ARG A 47 -26.35 -1.62 7.93
CA ARG A 47 -27.41 -2.27 8.73
C ARG A 47 -26.86 -3.39 9.64
N ALA A 48 -25.64 -3.23 10.13
CA ALA A 48 -25.00 -4.14 11.06
C ALA A 48 -25.41 -3.79 12.51
N GLU A 49 -25.67 -4.82 13.32
CA GLU A 49 -25.97 -4.70 14.76
C GLU A 49 -24.82 -3.97 15.49
N PRO A 50 -25.11 -3.25 16.60
CA PRO A 50 -24.09 -2.53 17.38
C PRO A 50 -23.14 -3.53 18.09
N GLY A 51 -22.13 -3.98 17.35
CA GLY A 51 -20.97 -4.74 17.83
C GLY A 51 -19.68 -3.94 17.78
N ASP A 52 -18.56 -4.60 18.06
CA ASP A 52 -17.21 -4.04 18.13
C ASP A 52 -16.87 -3.18 16.89
N LEU A 53 -16.78 -1.86 17.07
CA LEU A 53 -16.56 -0.86 16.00
C LEU A 53 -15.39 -1.17 15.04
N PRO A 54 -14.23 -1.69 15.49
CA PRO A 54 -13.16 -2.15 14.62
C PRO A 54 -13.58 -3.29 13.68
N GLN A 55 -14.42 -4.22 14.15
CA GLN A 55 -14.93 -5.32 13.35
C GLN A 55 -15.91 -4.81 12.28
N LEU A 56 -16.83 -3.90 12.65
CA LEU A 56 -17.72 -3.25 11.68
C LEU A 56 -16.94 -2.47 10.62
N ALA A 57 -15.92 -1.71 11.03
CA ALA A 57 -15.05 -1.01 10.08
C ALA A 57 -14.32 -1.99 9.14
N ALA A 58 -13.85 -3.12 9.67
CA ALA A 58 -13.21 -4.16 8.86
C ALA A 58 -14.20 -4.80 7.86
N ASP A 59 -15.44 -5.07 8.27
CA ASP A 59 -16.47 -5.67 7.41
C ASP A 59 -16.88 -4.70 6.29
N VAL A 60 -17.12 -3.42 6.61
CA VAL A 60 -17.39 -2.36 5.62
C VAL A 60 -16.25 -2.21 4.61
N LEU A 61 -15.01 -2.20 5.07
CA LEU A 61 -13.85 -2.08 4.20
C LEU A 61 -13.65 -3.33 3.34
N SER A 62 -13.97 -4.50 3.89
CA SER A 62 -13.94 -5.77 3.16
C SER A 62 -15.03 -5.78 2.09
N ASP A 63 -16.26 -5.38 2.40
CA ASP A 63 -17.36 -5.26 1.44
C ASP A 63 -17.04 -4.25 0.33
N ALA A 64 -16.47 -3.08 0.67
CA ALA A 64 -16.05 -2.10 -0.32
C ALA A 64 -14.93 -2.63 -1.23
N ALA A 65 -13.98 -3.38 -0.67
CA ALA A 65 -12.92 -4.03 -1.44
C ALA A 65 -13.47 -5.17 -2.33
N MET A 66 -14.39 -5.98 -1.82
CA MET A 66 -15.05 -7.07 -2.54
C MET A 66 -16.00 -6.57 -3.63
N SER A 67 -16.70 -5.46 -3.39
CA SER A 67 -17.55 -4.80 -4.39
C SER A 67 -16.71 -4.19 -5.51
N ALA A 68 -15.59 -3.54 -5.18
CA ALA A 68 -14.64 -3.08 -6.20
C ALA A 68 -13.99 -4.23 -6.98
N TRP A 69 -13.79 -5.39 -6.32
CA TRP A 69 -13.30 -6.61 -6.96
C TRP A 69 -14.34 -7.22 -7.92
N ALA A 70 -15.60 -7.30 -7.50
CA ALA A 70 -16.70 -7.84 -8.31
C ALA A 70 -17.06 -6.92 -9.50
N ALA A 71 -17.03 -5.60 -9.31
CA ALA A 71 -17.31 -4.64 -10.38
C ALA A 71 -16.24 -4.65 -11.50
N ALA A 72 -15.04 -5.17 -11.22
CA ALA A 72 -13.99 -5.31 -12.22
C ALA A 72 -14.12 -6.58 -13.07
N ASP A 73 -14.83 -7.61 -12.57
CA ASP A 73 -15.13 -8.84 -13.31
C ASP A 73 -16.42 -8.71 -14.17
N ASP A 74 -17.13 -7.58 -14.09
CA ASP A 74 -18.33 -7.30 -14.90
C ASP A 74 -17.96 -6.54 -16.19
N PRO A 75 -18.05 -7.19 -17.38
CA PRO A 75 -17.69 -6.57 -18.65
C PRO A 75 -18.66 -5.47 -19.12
N ASP A 76 -19.83 -5.31 -18.46
CA ASP A 76 -20.86 -4.34 -18.85
C ASP A 76 -20.84 -3.02 -18.04
N HIS A 77 -19.88 -2.85 -17.12
CA HIS A 77 -19.72 -1.59 -16.38
C HIS A 77 -19.09 -0.50 -17.25
N GLY A 78 -19.93 0.07 -18.12
CA GLY A 78 -19.64 1.28 -18.89
C GLY A 78 -19.21 2.43 -17.98
N THR A 79 -18.10 3.07 -18.37
CA THR A 79 -17.65 4.36 -17.83
C THR A 79 -18.69 5.44 -18.14
N ASP A 80 -19.67 5.61 -17.27
CA ASP A 80 -20.58 6.75 -17.35
C ASP A 80 -20.38 7.70 -16.15
N GLY A 81 -20.33 8.99 -16.47
CA GLY A 81 -20.51 10.09 -15.52
C GLY A 81 -19.29 10.49 -14.67
N THR A 82 -18.59 11.53 -15.12
CA THR A 82 -17.65 12.32 -14.31
C THR A 82 -18.43 13.27 -13.40
N ASP A 83 -18.44 13.03 -12.10
CA ASP A 83 -19.01 13.96 -11.10
C ASP A 83 -17.92 14.89 -10.54
N ASP A 84 -18.06 16.20 -10.77
CA ASP A 84 -17.20 17.27 -10.21
C ASP A 84 -17.20 17.34 -8.67
N ALA A 85 -18.22 16.74 -8.01
CA ALA A 85 -18.22 16.53 -6.56
C ALA A 85 -17.22 15.44 -6.10
N GLY A 86 -16.70 14.65 -7.04
CA GLY A 86 -15.64 13.66 -6.83
C GLY A 86 -14.26 14.30 -6.70
N ALA A 87 -13.99 15.43 -7.35
CA ALA A 87 -12.67 16.07 -7.35
C ALA A 87 -12.30 16.65 -5.96
N GLY A 88 -13.24 17.35 -5.31
CA GLY A 88 -13.04 17.87 -3.95
C GLY A 88 -12.85 16.76 -2.90
N ARG A 89 -13.66 15.69 -2.99
CA ARG A 89 -13.49 14.49 -2.15
C ARG A 89 -12.20 13.74 -2.45
N ALA A 90 -11.82 13.61 -3.72
CA ALA A 90 -10.57 12.95 -4.12
C ALA A 90 -9.33 13.70 -3.63
N SER A 91 -9.38 15.04 -3.58
CA SER A 91 -8.32 15.90 -3.04
C SER A 91 -8.22 15.82 -1.53
N CYS A 92 -9.32 15.95 -0.78
CA CYS A 92 -9.32 15.75 0.68
C CYS A 92 -8.87 14.32 1.04
N CYS A 93 -9.30 13.32 0.26
CA CYS A 93 -8.83 11.95 0.40
C CYS A 93 -7.36 11.80 0.00
N ALA A 94 -6.82 12.57 -0.95
CA ALA A 94 -5.39 12.53 -1.30
C ALA A 94 -4.51 13.04 -0.15
N ASP A 95 -4.89 14.15 0.47
CA ASP A 95 -4.17 14.70 1.62
C ASP A 95 -4.31 13.81 2.85
N ALA A 96 -5.50 13.25 3.10
CA ALA A 96 -5.69 12.26 4.17
C ALA A 96 -4.89 10.97 3.92
N ARG A 97 -4.83 10.48 2.67
CA ARG A 97 -4.03 9.30 2.26
C ARG A 97 -2.54 9.50 2.51
N THR A 98 -2.00 10.68 2.21
CA THR A 98 -0.58 10.96 2.45
C THR A 98 -0.29 11.27 3.92
N THR A 99 -1.25 11.82 4.66
CA THR A 99 -1.15 12.04 6.11
C THR A 99 -1.12 10.72 6.88
N ALA A 100 -1.80 9.68 6.40
CA ALA A 100 -1.76 8.33 6.99
C ALA A 100 -0.37 7.65 6.97
N LEU A 101 0.61 8.19 6.21
CA LEU A 101 1.98 7.68 6.13
C LEU A 101 2.83 7.97 7.38
N GLY A 102 2.31 8.76 8.32
CA GLY A 102 2.95 8.99 9.61
C GLY A 102 4.25 9.81 9.50
N PRO A 103 5.17 9.67 10.47
CA PRO A 103 6.30 10.60 10.63
C PRO A 103 7.31 10.55 9.47
N ASN A 104 7.45 9.40 8.80
CA ASN A 104 8.41 9.23 7.71
C ASN A 104 7.80 9.43 6.32
N ARG A 105 6.71 10.20 6.21
CA ARG A 105 5.99 10.46 4.95
C ARG A 105 6.93 10.86 3.81
N ALA A 106 7.88 11.77 4.06
CA ALA A 106 8.80 12.26 3.04
C ALA A 106 9.67 11.14 2.45
N ALA A 107 10.20 10.25 3.28
CA ALA A 107 11.00 9.12 2.85
C ALA A 107 10.16 8.12 2.01
N VAL A 108 8.91 7.87 2.40
CA VAL A 108 8.00 7.01 1.64
C VAL A 108 7.71 7.61 0.26
N LEU A 109 7.39 8.91 0.19
CA LEU A 109 7.12 9.60 -1.08
C LEU A 109 8.36 9.61 -1.99
N GLN A 110 9.56 9.72 -1.43
CA GLN A 110 10.80 9.61 -2.18
C GLN A 110 10.96 8.23 -2.83
N VAL A 111 10.67 7.15 -2.09
CA VAL A 111 10.68 5.78 -2.63
C VAL A 111 9.64 5.64 -3.75
N LEU A 112 8.42 6.15 -3.56
CA LEU A 112 7.35 6.09 -4.57
C LEU A 112 7.72 6.85 -5.84
N GLY A 113 8.26 8.07 -5.72
CA GLY A 113 8.72 8.87 -6.86
C GLY A 113 9.85 8.20 -7.65
N SER A 114 10.69 7.40 -6.97
CA SER A 114 11.74 6.64 -7.65
C SER A 114 11.21 5.54 -8.57
N VAL A 115 9.97 5.06 -8.39
CA VAL A 115 9.36 4.02 -9.25
C VAL A 115 8.81 4.61 -10.55
N THR A 116 8.35 5.87 -10.48
CA THR A 116 7.81 6.58 -11.64
C THR A 116 8.90 7.10 -12.59
N ASP A 117 10.15 7.14 -12.14
CA ASP A 117 11.28 7.51 -12.98
C ASP A 117 11.61 6.38 -13.99
N PRO A 118 11.58 6.63 -15.31
CA PRO A 118 11.95 5.64 -16.32
C PRO A 118 13.37 5.08 -16.17
N GLY A 119 14.31 5.85 -15.59
CA GLY A 119 15.73 5.50 -15.47
C GLY A 119 16.05 4.47 -14.39
N THR A 120 15.12 4.22 -13.47
CA THR A 120 15.29 3.35 -12.28
C THR A 120 14.54 2.03 -12.41
N ARG A 121 13.96 1.70 -13.57
CA ARG A 121 13.11 0.51 -13.79
C ARG A 121 13.81 -0.85 -13.67
N SER A 122 15.07 -0.90 -13.23
CA SER A 122 15.80 -2.15 -13.04
C SER A 122 15.93 -2.49 -11.56
N ALA A 123 14.92 -3.18 -11.02
CA ALA A 123 15.08 -3.84 -9.74
C ALA A 123 16.14 -4.94 -9.84
N ARG A 124 17.02 -4.96 -8.84
CA ARG A 124 17.96 -6.05 -8.61
C ARG A 124 17.43 -6.92 -7.50
N VAL A 125 17.53 -8.23 -7.69
CA VAL A 125 17.43 -9.20 -6.59
C VAL A 125 18.48 -8.80 -5.53
N PRO A 126 18.14 -8.82 -4.23
CA PRO A 126 19.10 -8.57 -3.17
C PRO A 126 20.35 -9.44 -3.35
N GLN A 127 21.53 -8.84 -3.19
CA GLN A 127 22.81 -9.57 -3.31
C GLN A 127 22.93 -10.66 -2.23
N ASP A 128 22.41 -10.38 -1.03
CA ASP A 128 22.25 -11.34 0.06
C ASP A 128 20.77 -11.44 0.45
N PRO A 129 20.04 -12.44 -0.09
CA PRO A 129 18.63 -12.65 0.22
C PRO A 129 18.36 -12.92 1.70
N SER A 130 19.31 -13.54 2.41
CA SER A 130 19.13 -13.92 3.82
C SER A 130 19.20 -12.69 4.73
N ALA A 131 20.23 -11.85 4.53
CA ALA A 131 20.37 -10.60 5.25
C ALA A 131 19.24 -9.62 4.92
N TRP A 132 18.82 -9.57 3.66
CA TRP A 132 17.66 -8.75 3.26
C TRP A 132 16.36 -9.21 3.93
N THR A 133 16.12 -10.52 4.01
CA THR A 133 14.95 -11.08 4.68
C THR A 133 14.97 -10.77 6.18
N ALA A 134 16.13 -10.86 6.82
CA ALA A 134 16.29 -10.48 8.23
C ALA A 134 16.00 -8.99 8.45
N ALA A 135 16.52 -8.10 7.58
CA ALA A 135 16.23 -6.67 7.65
C ALA A 135 14.75 -6.35 7.41
N LEU A 136 14.09 -7.05 6.47
CA LEU A 136 12.65 -6.91 6.25
C LEU A 136 11.85 -7.38 7.47
N HIS A 137 12.28 -8.46 8.11
CA HIS A 137 11.66 -8.97 9.32
C HIS A 137 11.79 -7.98 10.49
N GLU A 138 12.98 -7.40 10.68
CA GLU A 138 13.20 -6.32 11.64
C GLU A 138 12.29 -5.11 11.36
N ALA A 139 12.18 -4.70 10.10
CA ALA A 139 11.31 -3.59 9.70
C ALA A 139 9.81 -3.88 9.92
N CYS A 140 9.40 -5.13 9.77
CA CYS A 140 8.05 -5.56 10.14
C CYS A 140 7.83 -5.41 11.65
N TRP A 141 8.74 -5.94 12.48
CA TRP A 141 8.65 -5.80 13.94
C TRP A 141 8.68 -4.35 14.41
N ALA A 142 9.57 -3.53 13.86
CA ALA A 142 9.62 -2.11 14.17
C ALA A 142 8.28 -1.43 13.87
N ALA A 143 7.62 -1.79 12.77
CA ALA A 143 6.32 -1.21 12.41
C ALA A 143 5.19 -1.64 13.35
N SER A 144 5.13 -2.90 13.81
CA SER A 144 4.11 -3.31 14.78
C SER A 144 4.35 -2.70 16.15
N LEU A 145 5.58 -2.76 16.65
CA LEU A 145 5.92 -2.30 18.01
C LEU A 145 5.80 -0.78 18.15
N SER A 146 5.96 -0.03 17.06
CA SER A 146 5.79 1.43 17.03
C SER A 146 4.38 1.91 16.65
N GLY A 147 3.43 1.00 16.45
CA GLY A 147 2.06 1.36 16.05
C GLY A 147 1.92 1.89 14.62
N ARG A 148 2.90 1.65 13.75
CA ARG A 148 2.95 2.17 12.36
C ARG A 148 2.36 1.22 11.32
N LEU A 149 1.52 0.26 11.74
CA LEU A 149 0.84 -0.67 10.83
C LEU A 149 -0.01 0.05 9.78
N ARG A 150 -0.74 1.09 10.18
CA ARG A 150 -1.54 1.92 9.26
C ARG A 150 -0.65 2.58 8.20
N SER A 151 0.47 3.17 8.60
CA SER A 151 1.41 3.81 7.68
C SER A 151 2.08 2.82 6.74
N SER A 152 2.42 1.63 7.23
CA SER A 152 2.94 0.52 6.43
C SER A 152 1.92 0.08 5.37
N ALA A 153 0.66 -0.14 5.75
CA ALA A 153 -0.41 -0.48 4.81
C ALA A 153 -0.62 0.62 3.76
N GLY A 154 -0.67 1.89 4.17
CA GLY A 154 -0.81 3.03 3.26
C GLY A 154 0.34 3.12 2.26
N ALA A 155 1.58 2.91 2.71
CA ALA A 155 2.76 2.89 1.86
C ALA A 155 2.69 1.77 0.82
N GLN A 156 2.30 0.55 1.21
CA GLN A 156 2.16 -0.57 0.27
C GLN A 156 1.06 -0.32 -0.77
N LEU A 157 -0.10 0.19 -0.37
CA LEU A 157 -1.19 0.49 -1.31
C LEU A 157 -0.84 1.62 -2.28
N LEU A 158 -0.18 2.68 -1.81
CA LEU A 158 0.36 3.73 -2.70
C LEU A 158 1.46 3.17 -3.62
N GLY A 159 2.24 2.20 -3.13
CA GLY A 159 3.20 1.43 -3.90
C GLY A 159 2.55 0.74 -5.10
N VAL A 160 1.40 0.07 -4.90
CA VAL A 160 0.64 -0.58 -5.99
C VAL A 160 0.23 0.45 -7.05
N LEU A 161 -0.28 1.61 -6.62
CA LEU A 161 -0.68 2.68 -7.54
C LEU A 161 0.51 3.22 -8.33
N ALA A 162 1.62 3.53 -7.67
CA ALA A 162 2.84 4.04 -8.29
C ALA A 162 3.44 3.02 -9.28
N PHE A 163 3.49 1.75 -8.89
CA PHE A 163 3.98 0.64 -9.71
C PHE A 163 3.20 0.52 -11.02
N ARG A 164 1.87 0.63 -10.95
CA ARG A 164 0.98 0.54 -12.11
C ARG A 164 1.02 1.80 -12.97
N SER A 165 1.07 2.99 -12.36
CA SER A 165 1.24 4.24 -13.12
C SER A 165 2.58 4.31 -13.86
N ALA A 166 3.60 3.60 -13.38
CA ALA A 166 4.90 3.47 -14.04
C ALA A 166 4.90 2.47 -15.21
N GLY A 167 3.76 1.83 -15.51
CA GLY A 167 3.62 0.80 -16.55
C GLY A 167 4.18 -0.56 -16.17
N LEU A 168 4.53 -0.79 -14.90
CA LEU A 168 5.05 -2.06 -14.42
C LEU A 168 3.89 -3.04 -14.18
N GLY A 169 4.09 -4.30 -14.54
CA GLY A 169 3.04 -5.31 -14.43
C GLY A 169 3.56 -6.66 -13.97
N ARG A 170 2.81 -7.71 -14.32
CA ARG A 170 3.04 -9.08 -13.84
C ARG A 170 4.47 -9.56 -14.09
N ARG A 171 5.07 -9.21 -15.23
CA ARG A 171 6.45 -9.59 -15.57
C ARG A 171 7.44 -9.03 -14.55
N GLU A 172 7.32 -7.76 -14.21
CA GLU A 172 8.20 -7.08 -13.25
C GLU A 172 7.98 -7.60 -11.83
N VAL A 173 6.74 -7.94 -11.49
CA VAL A 173 6.43 -8.58 -10.21
C VAL A 173 7.11 -9.95 -10.10
N LEU A 174 6.98 -10.80 -11.12
CA LEU A 174 7.63 -12.11 -11.16
C LEU A 174 9.17 -12.01 -11.18
N ALA A 175 9.71 -10.92 -11.71
CA ALA A 175 11.13 -10.62 -11.66
C ALA A 175 11.61 -10.11 -10.28
N GLY A 176 10.70 -9.97 -9.29
CA GLY A 176 11.04 -9.54 -7.92
C GLY A 176 11.05 -8.02 -7.71
N THR A 177 10.63 -7.22 -8.70
CA THR A 177 10.60 -5.75 -8.62
C THR A 177 9.70 -5.26 -7.48
N TRP A 178 8.55 -5.91 -7.32
CA TRP A 178 7.63 -5.61 -6.22
C TRP A 178 8.27 -5.90 -4.86
N SER A 179 8.93 -7.04 -4.69
CA SER A 179 9.56 -7.41 -3.41
C SER A 179 10.60 -6.38 -2.98
N VAL A 180 11.41 -5.90 -3.93
CA VAL A 180 12.40 -4.85 -3.68
C VAL A 180 11.73 -3.53 -3.34
N LEU A 181 10.68 -3.14 -4.06
CA LEU A 181 9.90 -1.92 -3.76
C LEU A 181 9.26 -1.99 -2.37
N SER A 182 8.52 -3.05 -2.10
CA SER A 182 7.87 -3.33 -0.81
C SER A 182 8.87 -3.27 0.34
N GLY A 183 10.09 -3.80 0.14
CA GLY A 183 11.18 -3.72 1.10
C GLY A 183 11.58 -2.30 1.49
N ALA A 184 11.81 -1.38 0.53
CA ALA A 184 12.09 0.01 0.93
C ALA A 184 10.86 0.77 1.37
N LEU A 185 9.66 0.47 0.88
CA LEU A 185 8.48 1.11 1.44
C LEU A 185 8.40 0.79 2.93
N GLN A 186 8.62 -0.48 3.30
CA GLN A 186 8.70 -0.88 4.70
C GLN A 186 9.86 -0.19 5.42
N GLY A 187 11.09 -0.23 4.87
CA GLY A 187 12.26 0.43 5.44
C GLY A 187 12.10 1.94 5.59
N ALA A 188 11.42 2.62 4.67
CA ALA A 188 11.14 4.05 4.74
C ALA A 188 10.13 4.39 5.84
N VAL A 189 9.09 3.56 6.03
CA VAL A 189 8.09 3.76 7.10
C VAL A 189 8.72 3.72 8.50
N VAL A 190 9.75 2.89 8.69
CA VAL A 190 10.41 2.70 10.00
C VAL A 190 11.90 3.03 10.02
N GLY A 191 12.38 3.84 9.08
CA GLY A 191 13.82 4.04 8.88
C GLY A 191 14.53 4.68 10.07
N ASP A 192 13.81 5.46 10.87
CA ASP A 192 14.25 6.05 12.14
C ASP A 192 14.39 5.03 13.28
N LEU A 193 13.83 3.83 13.12
CA LEU A 193 13.87 2.75 14.11
C LEU A 193 14.81 1.61 13.72
N LEU A 194 15.32 1.61 12.49
CA LEU A 194 16.19 0.56 11.96
C LEU A 194 17.65 0.91 12.16
N SER A 195 18.48 -0.13 12.29
CA SER A 195 19.93 0.05 12.15
C SER A 195 20.27 0.58 10.76
N THR A 196 21.35 1.36 10.65
CA THR A 196 21.85 1.87 9.36
C THR A 196 22.12 0.73 8.36
N GLY A 197 22.58 -0.42 8.84
CA GLY A 197 22.83 -1.61 8.02
C GLY A 197 21.55 -2.21 7.44
N SER A 198 20.54 -2.46 8.30
CA SER A 198 19.24 -2.99 7.87
C SER A 198 18.51 -2.03 6.92
N LEU A 199 18.57 -0.73 7.20
CA LEU A 199 18.01 0.29 6.31
C LEU A 199 18.71 0.31 4.95
N ALA A 200 20.05 0.26 4.93
CA ALA A 200 20.83 0.23 3.70
C ALA A 200 20.53 -1.03 2.86
N LEU A 201 20.31 -2.20 3.49
CA LEU A 201 19.92 -3.41 2.79
C LEU A 201 18.54 -3.26 2.10
N LEU A 202 17.57 -2.63 2.78
CA LEU A 202 16.23 -2.41 2.21
C LEU A 202 16.18 -1.30 1.16
N GLN A 203 17.08 -0.31 1.26
CA GLN A 203 17.21 0.80 0.33
C GLN A 203 18.23 0.56 -0.79
N ALA A 204 18.95 -0.57 -0.76
CA ALA A 204 20.00 -0.90 -1.72
C ALA A 204 19.54 -0.69 -3.17
N PRO A 205 20.42 -0.22 -4.06
CA PRO A 205 20.04 0.44 -5.31
C PRO A 205 19.04 -0.34 -6.16
N ARG A 206 17.92 0.32 -6.45
CA ARG A 206 16.90 -0.08 -7.44
C ARG A 206 17.31 0.33 -8.88
N GLY A 207 18.58 0.09 -9.26
CA GLY A 207 19.16 0.44 -10.58
C GLY A 207 20.60 0.99 -10.44
N ALA A 208 21.56 0.88 -11.35
CA ALA A 208 21.59 0.50 -12.77
C ALA A 208 22.68 -0.55 -13.08
N ARG A 209 22.54 -1.31 -14.19
CA ARG A 209 23.64 -2.08 -14.79
C ARG A 209 24.83 -1.14 -15.01
N ARG A 210 26.00 -1.53 -14.51
CA ARG A 210 27.26 -1.05 -15.09
C ARG A 210 27.43 -1.70 -16.46
#